data_AF-A0A317GY24-F1
#
_entry.id   AF-A0A317GY24-F1
#
_cell.length_a   1.000
_cell.length_b   1.000
_cell.length_c   1.000
_cell.angle_alpha   90.00
_cell.angle_beta   90.00
_cell.angle_gamma   90.00
#
_symmetry.space_group_name_H-M   'P 1'
#
loop_
_entity.id
_entity.type
_entity.pdbx_description
1 polymer ?
#
loop_
_entity_poly.entity_id
_entity_poly.type
_entity_poly.pdbx_seq_one_letter_code
_entity_poly.pdbx_strand_id
1 'polypeptide(L)'
;MTTRSIVAVDIGAESGRVMLARFDGKRLALEEIRRFTNRPAKIYGHLFWDVFELWNEICLGLRQARQAAGHLDSIGIDTWGVDYALVDATGLLVGQPYQYRDHRTDGMMERVFASVP
;
A
#
# COMPACT_ATOMS: atom_id res chain seq x y z
N MET A 1 -22.38 -19.44 -12.78
CA MET A 1 -21.75 -18.11 -12.78
C MET A 1 -20.35 -18.25 -13.34
N THR A 2 -19.84 -17.27 -14.07
CA THR A 2 -18.44 -17.26 -14.52
C THR A 2 -17.53 -16.97 -13.33
N THR A 3 -16.40 -17.67 -13.25
CA THR A 3 -15.39 -17.43 -12.20
C THR A 3 -14.82 -16.03 -12.33
N ARG A 4 -14.87 -15.25 -11.25
CA ARG A 4 -14.26 -13.92 -11.15
C ARG A 4 -12.82 -14.05 -10.68
N SER A 5 -11.89 -13.37 -11.34
CA SER A 5 -10.49 -13.26 -10.94
C SER A 5 -10.20 -11.84 -10.46
N ILE A 6 -9.91 -11.68 -9.18
CA ILE A 6 -9.78 -10.38 -8.49
C ILE A 6 -8.38 -10.30 -7.89
N VAL A 7 -7.75 -9.14 -7.92
CA VAL A 7 -6.48 -8.92 -7.20
C VAL A 7 -6.71 -8.12 -5.94
N ALA A 8 -6.13 -8.58 -4.83
CA ALA A 8 -6.00 -7.80 -3.61
C ALA A 8 -4.52 -7.47 -3.38
N VAL A 9 -4.23 -6.18 -3.16
CA VAL A 9 -2.92 -5.67 -2.80
C VAL A 9 -2.99 -5.24 -1.33
N ASP A 10 -2.35 -6.01 -0.46
CA ASP A 10 -2.30 -5.77 0.99
C ASP A 10 -0.90 -5.25 1.33
N ILE A 11 -0.80 -4.02 1.80
CA ILE A 11 0.48 -3.39 2.16
C ILE A 11 0.48 -3.04 3.65
N GLY A 12 1.24 -3.82 4.42
CA GLY A 12 1.54 -3.55 5.82
C GLY A 12 2.80 -2.70 6.00
N ALA A 13 3.07 -2.33 7.25
CA ALA A 13 4.20 -1.46 7.60
C ALA A 13 5.60 -2.06 7.30
N GLU A 14 5.70 -3.38 7.15
CA GLU A 14 6.98 -4.10 6.96
C GLU A 14 7.01 -4.98 5.70
N SER A 15 5.84 -5.32 5.14
CA SER A 15 5.74 -6.16 3.95
C SER A 15 4.47 -5.83 3.16
N GLY A 16 4.49 -6.13 1.87
CA GLY A 16 3.30 -6.10 1.04
C GLY A 16 3.13 -7.40 0.25
N ARG A 17 1.89 -7.63 -0.18
CA ARG A 17 1.48 -8.82 -0.91
C ARG A 17 0.53 -8.46 -2.03
N VAL A 18 0.63 -9.22 -3.11
CA VAL A 18 -0.37 -9.26 -4.18
C VAL A 18 -0.96 -10.65 -4.21
N MET A 19 -2.26 -10.73 -3.95
CA MET A 19 -3.04 -11.96 -3.88
C MET A 19 -4.00 -12.03 -5.06
N LEU A 20 -4.02 -13.15 -5.77
CA LEU A 20 -5.05 -13.45 -6.77
C LEU A 20 -6.16 -14.27 -6.11
N ALA A 21 -7.37 -13.72 -6.14
CA ALA A 21 -8.59 -14.38 -5.68
C ALA A 21 -9.40 -14.88 -6.88
N ARG A 22 -9.83 -16.14 -6.84
CA ARG A 22 -10.77 -16.71 -7.82
C ARG A 22 -12.05 -17.15 -7.13
N PHE A 23 -13.18 -16.58 -7.54
CA PHE A 23 -14.48 -16.86 -6.95
C PHE A 23 -15.46 -17.38 -8.01
N ASP A 24 -15.93 -18.62 -7.86
CA ASP A 24 -16.86 -19.27 -8.80
C ASP A 24 -18.35 -19.04 -8.47
N GLY A 25 -18.63 -18.22 -7.45
CA GLY A 25 -19.97 -18.02 -6.89
C GLY A 25 -20.26 -18.87 -5.66
N LYS A 26 -19.39 -19.82 -5.29
CA LYS A 26 -19.54 -20.70 -4.13
C LYS A 26 -18.24 -20.86 -3.34
N ARG A 27 -17.10 -20.91 -4.01
CA ARG A 27 -15.78 -21.14 -3.41
C ARG A 27 -14.83 -20.03 -3.78
N LEU A 28 -14.07 -19.58 -2.79
CA LEU A 28 -12.96 -18.66 -2.93
C LEU A 28 -11.65 -19.44 -2.90
N ALA A 29 -10.86 -19.34 -3.96
CA ALA A 29 -9.48 -19.80 -3.99
C ALA A 29 -8.54 -18.58 -3.98
N LEU A 30 -7.47 -18.66 -3.19
CA LEU A 30 -6.48 -17.60 -3.04
C LEU A 30 -5.10 -18.12 -3.43
N GLU A 31 -4.35 -17.31 -4.16
CA GLU A 31 -2.98 -17.58 -4.57
C GLU A 31 -2.12 -16.35 -4.26
N GLU A 32 -1.02 -16.54 -3.52
CA GLU A 32 -0.05 -15.47 -3.29
C GLU A 32 0.82 -15.33 -4.55
N ILE A 33 0.59 -14.24 -5.31
CA ILE A 33 1.31 -13.99 -6.55
C ILE A 33 2.67 -13.36 -6.28
N ARG A 34 2.72 -12.48 -5.28
CA ARG A 34 3.92 -11.72 -4.95
C ARG A 34 3.93 -11.34 -3.49
N ARG A 35 5.12 -11.40 -2.90
CA ARG A 35 5.44 -10.86 -1.58
C ARG A 35 6.70 -10.03 -1.68
N PHE A 36 6.69 -8.89 -1.01
CA PHE A 36 7.81 -7.95 -1.00
C PHE A 36 7.97 -7.31 0.38
N THR A 37 9.17 -6.79 0.64
CA THR A 37 9.44 -6.05 1.88
C THR A 37 9.04 -4.59 1.68
N ASN A 38 8.34 -4.01 2.66
CA ASN A 38 8.09 -2.58 2.71
C ASN A 38 9.15 -1.93 3.61
N ARG A 39 10.24 -1.43 3.03
CA ARG A 39 11.36 -0.84 3.78
C ARG A 39 11.22 0.68 3.80
N PRO A 40 11.27 1.32 4.98
CA PRO A 40 11.32 2.77 5.05
C PRO A 40 12.62 3.31 4.44
N ALA A 41 12.53 4.42 3.72
CA ALA A 41 13.68 5.20 3.29
C ALA A 41 14.10 6.17 4.40
N LYS A 42 15.35 6.07 4.86
CA LYS A 42 15.91 7.00 5.85
C LYS A 42 16.68 8.11 5.14
N ILE A 43 16.15 9.33 5.16
CA ILE A 43 16.71 10.48 4.42
C ILE A 43 16.86 11.65 5.39
N TYR A 44 18.08 12.17 5.55
CA TYR A 44 18.42 13.29 6.45
C TYR A 44 17.88 13.14 7.89
N GLY A 45 17.90 11.92 8.43
CA GLY A 45 17.42 11.64 9.79
C GLY A 45 15.92 11.38 9.90
N HIS A 46 15.17 11.55 8.82
CA HIS A 46 13.74 11.27 8.76
C HIS A 46 13.42 9.92 8.11
N LEU A 47 12.25 9.38 8.40
CA LEU A 47 11.69 8.15 7.84
C LEU A 47 10.57 8.48 6.84
N PHE A 48 10.71 7.95 5.63
CA PHE A 48 9.76 8.08 4.55
C PHE A 48 9.35 6.71 4.02
N TRP A 49 8.16 6.63 3.43
CA TRP A 49 7.78 5.47 2.63
C TRP A 49 8.43 5.56 1.25
N ASP A 50 9.05 4.46 0.80
CA ASP A 50 9.56 4.37 -0.57
C ASP A 50 8.41 4.08 -1.54
N VAL A 51 7.68 5.14 -1.90
CA VAL A 51 6.47 5.04 -2.74
C VAL A 51 6.78 4.51 -4.13
N PHE A 52 7.97 4.82 -4.67
CA PHE A 52 8.35 4.35 -5.99
C PHE A 52 8.64 2.85 -6.00
N GLU A 53 9.30 2.33 -4.96
CA GLU A 53 9.48 0.90 -4.81
C GLU A 53 8.14 0.18 -4.60
N LEU A 54 7.28 0.70 -3.71
CA LEU A 54 5.92 0.16 -3.53
C LEU A 54 5.14 0.13 -4.85
N TRP A 55 5.18 1.20 -5.63
CA TRP A 55 4.54 1.27 -6.94
C TRP A 55 5.07 0.21 -7.91
N ASN A 56 6.39 0.03 -7.96
CA ASN A 56 7.03 -0.98 -8.80
C ASN A 56 6.61 -2.39 -8.40
N GLU A 57 6.61 -2.69 -7.11
CA GLU A 57 6.20 -3.96 -6.54
C GLU A 57 4.73 -4.30 -6.85
N ILE A 58 3.83 -3.32 -6.72
CA ILE A 58 2.42 -3.46 -7.11
C ILE A 58 2.31 -3.74 -8.61
N CYS A 59 2.97 -2.96 -9.46
CA CYS A 59 2.93 -3.15 -10.91
C CYS A 59 3.46 -4.52 -11.33
N LEU A 60 4.54 -5.01 -10.70
CA LEU A 60 5.08 -6.34 -10.96
C LEU A 60 4.09 -7.43 -10.56
N GLY A 61 3.49 -7.33 -9.37
CA GLY A 61 2.49 -8.29 -8.91
C GLY A 61 1.23 -8.30 -9.78
N LEU A 62 0.76 -7.14 -10.24
CA LEU A 62 -0.38 -7.06 -11.16
C LEU A 62 -0.09 -7.70 -12.52
N ARG A 63 1.12 -7.52 -13.07
CA ARG A 63 1.55 -8.19 -14.32
C ARG A 63 1.58 -9.71 -14.13
N GLN A 64 2.14 -10.19 -13.03
CA GLN A 64 2.18 -11.62 -12.69
C GLN A 64 0.77 -12.19 -12.50
N ALA A 65 -0.12 -11.49 -11.80
CA ALA A 65 -1.50 -11.90 -11.58
C ALA A 65 -2.27 -11.98 -12.90
N ARG A 66 -2.08 -11.00 -13.79
CA ARG A 66 -2.66 -11.00 -15.14
C ARG A 66 -2.15 -12.17 -15.99
N GLN A 67 -0.87 -12.51 -15.90
CA GLN A 67 -0.29 -13.68 -16.58
C GLN A 67 -0.90 -14.99 -16.05
N ALA A 68 -1.05 -15.13 -14.73
CA ALA A 68 -1.65 -16.31 -14.10
C ALA A 68 -3.16 -16.44 -14.35
N ALA A 69 -3.88 -15.32 -14.41
CA ALA A 69 -5.34 -15.32 -14.53
C ALA A 69 -5.86 -15.27 -15.96
N GLY A 70 -5.08 -14.76 -16.90
CA GLY A 70 -5.53 -14.48 -18.27
C GLY A 70 -6.48 -13.29 -18.35
N HIS A 71 -7.36 -13.06 -17.36
CA HIS A 71 -8.16 -11.85 -17.16
C HIS A 71 -8.35 -11.51 -15.69
N LEU A 72 -8.42 -10.22 -15.36
CA LEU A 72 -8.68 -9.70 -14.03
C LEU A 72 -9.93 -8.83 -14.09
N ASP A 73 -10.93 -9.14 -13.27
CA ASP A 73 -12.20 -8.46 -13.19
C ASP A 73 -12.12 -7.16 -12.36
N SER A 74 -11.27 -7.15 -11.31
CA SER A 74 -11.09 -5.98 -10.45
C SER A 74 -9.78 -6.03 -9.65
N ILE A 75 -9.39 -4.88 -9.10
CA ILE A 75 -8.25 -4.73 -8.18
C ILE A 75 -8.74 -3.97 -6.94
N GLY A 76 -8.36 -4.43 -5.76
CA GLY A 76 -8.50 -3.71 -4.49
C GLY A 76 -7.13 -3.51 -3.84
N ILE A 77 -6.95 -2.38 -3.17
CA ILE A 77 -5.72 -2.04 -2.44
C ILE A 77 -6.10 -1.64 -1.03
N ASP A 78 -5.44 -2.24 -0.04
CA ASP A 78 -5.50 -1.83 1.36
C ASP A 78 -4.09 -1.60 1.90
N THR A 79 -3.98 -0.61 2.79
CA THR A 79 -2.72 -0.19 3.39
C THR A 79 -2.88 -0.02 4.90
N TRP A 80 -1.78 0.20 5.60
CA TRP A 80 -1.83 0.81 6.93
C TRP A 80 -2.51 2.19 6.90
N GLY A 81 -3.05 2.62 8.04
CA GLY A 81 -3.71 3.92 8.18
C GLY A 81 -2.77 5.06 8.61
N VAL A 82 -3.34 6.19 9.00
CA VAL A 82 -2.67 7.41 9.52
C VAL A 82 -1.87 8.20 8.49
N ASP A 83 -1.00 7.53 7.73
CA ASP A 83 -0.10 8.20 6.79
C ASP A 83 -0.82 8.71 5.55
N TYR A 84 -0.25 9.76 4.96
CA TYR A 84 -0.80 10.46 3.82
C TYR A 84 0.32 10.99 2.92
N ALA A 85 -0.03 11.18 1.65
CA ALA A 85 0.81 11.84 0.66
C ALA A 85 0.18 13.20 0.28
N LEU A 86 0.99 14.24 0.18
CA LEU A 86 0.54 15.54 -0.31
C LEU A 86 0.76 15.61 -1.82
N VAL A 87 -0.29 15.99 -2.56
CA VAL A 87 -0.25 16.17 -4.01
C VAL A 87 -0.55 17.62 -4.37
N ASP A 88 0.09 18.12 -5.42
CA ASP A 88 -0.20 19.44 -5.97
C ASP A 88 -1.40 19.42 -6.93
N ALA A 89 -1.75 20.58 -7.49
CA ALA A 89 -2.87 20.72 -8.43
C ALA A 89 -2.69 19.95 -9.74
N THR A 90 -1.49 19.47 -10.05
CA THR A 90 -1.18 18.63 -11.22
C THR A 90 -1.24 17.14 -10.91
N GLY A 91 -1.40 16.78 -9.62
CA GLY A 91 -1.40 15.40 -9.14
C GLY A 91 0.01 14.86 -8.85
N LEU A 92 1.03 15.70 -8.83
CA LEU A 92 2.40 15.29 -8.48
C LEU A 92 2.61 15.33 -6.97
N LEU A 93 3.45 14.42 -6.46
CA LEU A 93 3.85 14.42 -5.06
C LEU A 93 4.65 15.69 -4.74
N VAL A 94 4.19 16.43 -3.72
CA VAL A 94 4.89 17.63 -3.21
C VAL A 94 6.18 17.24 -2.46
N GLY A 95 6.23 16.01 -1.93
CA GLY A 95 7.39 15.42 -1.27
C GLY A 95 7.16 13.94 -0.96
N GLN A 96 8.19 13.26 -0.47
CA GLN A 96 8.05 11.87 -0.03
C GLN A 96 7.11 11.78 1.19
N PRO A 97 6.15 10.83 1.21
CA PRO A 97 5.29 10.63 2.37
C PRO A 97 6.11 10.20 3.58
N TYR A 98 5.91 10.87 4.70
CA TYR A 98 6.53 10.49 5.97
C TYR A 98 5.97 9.16 6.46
N GLN A 99 6.82 8.39 7.13
CA GLN A 99 6.39 7.26 7.92
C GLN A 99 5.78 7.75 9.24
N TYR A 100 4.70 7.13 9.72
CA TYR A 100 4.12 7.46 11.02
C TYR A 100 5.08 7.29 12.21
N ARG A 101 6.19 6.55 12.01
CA ARG A 101 7.25 6.36 13.01
C ARG A 101 8.32 7.47 13.00
N ASP A 102 8.19 8.46 12.12
CA ASP A 102 9.10 9.59 12.09
C ASP A 102 8.95 10.48 13.33
N HIS A 103 10.07 10.96 13.85
CA HIS A 103 10.12 11.78 15.06
C HIS A 103 9.56 13.20 14.88
N ARG A 104 9.15 13.63 13.67
CA ARG A 104 8.60 14.97 13.42
C ARG A 104 7.36 15.32 14.27
N THR A 105 6.63 14.32 14.76
CA THR A 105 5.42 14.52 15.57
C THR A 105 5.68 14.40 17.07
N ASP A 106 6.92 14.20 17.51
CA ASP A 106 7.27 14.11 18.93
C ASP A 106 6.84 15.40 19.66
N GLY A 107 6.13 15.24 20.78
CA GLY A 107 5.61 16.35 21.59
C GLY A 107 4.33 17.02 21.06
N MET A 108 3.77 16.58 19.91
CA MET A 108 2.57 17.22 19.35
C MET A 108 1.29 16.87 20.12
N MET A 109 1.19 15.66 20.66
CA MET A 109 0.02 15.24 21.43
C MET A 109 -0.16 16.11 22.69
N GLU A 110 0.93 16.37 23.42
CA GLU A 110 0.94 17.22 24.61
C GLU A 110 0.52 18.65 24.27
N ARG A 111 1.00 19.19 23.15
CA ARG A 111 0.61 20.53 22.68
C ARG A 111 -0.88 20.61 22.34
N VAL A 112 -1.42 19.58 21.70
CA VAL A 112 -2.84 19.53 21.34
C VAL A 112 -3.70 19.46 22.60
N PHE A 113 -3.40 18.57 23.55
CA PHE A 113 -4.17 18.45 24.79
C PHE A 113 -4.06 19.67 25.71
N ALA A 114 -2.98 20.45 25.63
CA ALA A 114 -2.90 21.74 26.31
C ALA A 114 -3.85 22.80 25.72
N SER A 115 -4.24 22.65 24.44
CA SER A 115 -5.08 23.61 23.71
C SER A 115 -6.55 23.19 23.62
N VAL A 116 -6.82 21.89 23.70
CA VAL A 116 -8.15 21.30 23.66
C VAL A 116 -8.30 20.40 24.90
N PRO A 117 -8.78 20.95 26.04
CA PRO A 117 -8.97 20.19 27.27
C PRO A 117 -10.11 19.17 27.19
#